data_AF-C4JTY3-F1
#
_entry.id   AF-C4JTY3-F1
#
_cell.length_a   1.000
_cell.length_b   1.000
_cell.length_c   1.000
_cell.angle_alpha   90.00
_cell.angle_beta   90.00
_cell.angle_gamma   90.00
#
_symmetry.space_group_name_H-M   'P 1'
#
loop_
_entity.id
_entity.type
_entity.pdbx_description
1 polymer ?
#
loop_
_entity_poly.entity_id
_entity_poly.type
_entity_poly.pdbx_seq_one_letter_code
_entity_poly.pdbx_strand_id
1 'polypeptide(L)'
;MFKQKKTYGIPSISGLLVKTSEFSKQQTAMKRYADTSVLIAEFVGNPPTSSRSREAIARMNYIHSVYLKSGKILDDDMLYTLSLFALEPFRWIDRYEWRQLSELEKCALGTFWKSIGDAMEIKYDKLPSSKAGFRDGLQWLDEIQTWSEEYEKEHMVPHRDNHQTAEETISILLWTVPRVFRNLGRKMIYFLMDDRLRTAMTYL
;
A
#
# COMPACT_ATOMS: atom_id res chain seq x y z
N MET A 1 -9.67 -2.28 -3.11
CA MET A 1 -9.78 -0.82 -2.86
C MET A 1 -9.40 -0.41 -1.43
N PHE A 2 -9.88 -1.08 -0.37
CA PHE A 2 -9.57 -0.70 1.03
C PHE A 2 -8.20 -1.16 1.56
N LYS A 3 -7.66 -2.27 1.06
CA LYS A 3 -6.45 -2.88 1.64
C LYS A 3 -5.17 -2.05 1.47
N GLN A 4 -5.05 -1.28 0.38
CA GLN A 4 -3.95 -0.31 0.21
C GLN A 4 -4.02 0.86 1.22
N LYS A 5 -5.19 1.09 1.82
CA LYS A 5 -5.44 2.15 2.83
C LYS A 5 -4.93 1.77 4.22
N LYS A 6 -4.42 0.54 4.41
CA LYS A 6 -3.72 0.13 5.64
C LYS A 6 -2.52 1.02 5.97
N THR A 7 -1.88 1.61 4.96
CA THR A 7 -0.82 2.61 5.15
C THR A 7 -1.28 3.83 5.96
N TYR A 8 -2.57 4.15 5.97
CA TYR A 8 -3.10 5.30 6.72
C TYR A 8 -3.27 5.01 8.21
N GLY A 9 -3.14 3.74 8.61
CA GLY A 9 -3.04 3.34 10.01
C GLY A 9 -1.62 3.46 10.58
N ILE A 10 -0.62 3.84 9.77
CA ILE A 10 0.77 4.00 10.21
C ILE A 10 1.08 5.49 10.43
N PRO A 11 1.42 5.93 11.65
CA PRO A 11 1.62 7.35 11.96
C PRO A 11 2.69 8.07 11.13
N SER A 12 3.80 7.41 10.79
CA SER A 12 4.85 7.98 9.93
C SER A 12 4.32 8.33 8.54
N ILE A 13 3.50 7.43 7.97
CA ILE A 13 2.91 7.60 6.64
C ILE A 13 1.75 8.60 6.69
N SER A 14 0.77 8.41 7.59
CA SER A 14 -0.43 9.26 7.66
C SER A 14 -0.07 10.72 8.00
N GLY A 15 0.89 10.93 8.90
CA GLY A 15 1.37 12.28 9.25
C GLY A 15 2.01 13.00 8.06
N LEU A 16 2.70 12.28 7.17
CA LEU A 16 3.20 12.87 5.93
C LEU A 16 2.04 13.23 4.99
N LEU A 17 1.05 12.35 4.83
CA LEU A 17 -0.10 12.58 3.95
C LEU A 17 -0.95 13.79 4.38
N VAL A 18 -1.14 13.97 5.70
CA VAL A 18 -1.81 15.15 6.26
C VAL A 18 -1.01 16.41 5.97
N LYS A 19 0.31 16.40 6.21
CA LYS A 19 1.19 17.57 5.99
C LYS A 19 1.25 18.03 4.54
N THR A 20 1.22 17.10 3.59
CA THR A 20 1.27 17.43 2.16
C THR A 20 -0.09 17.82 1.60
N SER A 21 -1.18 17.60 2.36
CA SER A 21 -2.57 17.79 1.89
C SER A 21 -2.91 16.99 0.63
N GLU A 22 -2.12 15.97 0.32
CA GLU A 22 -2.27 15.14 -0.87
C GLU A 22 -3.47 14.19 -0.76
N PHE A 23 -4.06 14.06 0.43
CA PHE A 23 -5.36 13.41 0.68
C PHE A 23 -6.42 14.31 1.31
N SER A 24 -6.02 15.48 1.82
CA SER A 24 -6.89 16.34 2.64
C SER A 24 -7.83 17.24 1.86
N LYS A 25 -7.65 17.32 0.54
CA LYS A 25 -8.59 17.99 -0.36
C LYS A 25 -9.05 17.02 -1.42
N GLN A 26 -10.34 17.04 -1.74
CA GLN A 26 -10.92 16.15 -2.74
C GLN A 26 -10.20 16.24 -4.09
N GLN A 27 -9.82 17.46 -4.51
CA GLN A 27 -9.14 17.69 -5.78
C GLN A 27 -7.73 17.07 -5.81
N THR A 28 -6.99 17.17 -4.71
CA THR A 28 -5.62 16.61 -4.62
C THR A 28 -5.65 15.10 -4.45
N ALA A 29 -6.59 14.58 -3.65
CA ALA A 29 -6.74 13.14 -3.42
C ALA A 29 -7.10 12.36 -4.69
N MET A 30 -8.04 12.88 -5.49
CA MET A 30 -8.41 12.24 -6.77
C MET A 30 -7.27 12.29 -7.79
N LYS A 31 -6.55 13.41 -7.85
CA LYS A 31 -5.36 13.54 -8.69
C LYS A 31 -4.29 12.53 -8.27
N ARG A 32 -3.94 12.45 -6.99
CA ARG A 32 -2.93 11.50 -6.49
C ARG A 32 -3.34 10.05 -6.76
N TYR A 33 -4.62 9.71 -6.58
CA TYR A 33 -5.14 8.39 -6.91
C TYR A 33 -4.95 8.07 -8.39
N ALA A 34 -5.30 9.01 -9.29
CA ALA A 34 -5.10 8.85 -10.72
C ALA A 34 -3.61 8.72 -11.09
N ASP A 35 -2.76 9.61 -10.57
CA ASP A 35 -1.31 9.59 -10.81
C ASP A 35 -0.70 8.25 -10.40
N THR A 36 -1.05 7.76 -9.20
CA THR A 36 -0.57 6.47 -8.69
C THR A 36 -1.08 5.32 -9.56
N SER A 37 -2.37 5.33 -9.92
CA SER A 37 -3.00 4.27 -10.73
C SER A 37 -2.39 4.19 -12.12
N VAL A 38 -2.09 5.32 -12.76
CA VAL A 38 -1.42 5.36 -14.07
C VAL A 38 -0.03 4.76 -13.95
N LEU A 39 0.81 5.20 -13.01
CA LEU A 39 2.17 4.68 -12.87
C LEU A 39 2.18 3.16 -12.63
N ILE A 40 1.28 2.65 -11.77
CA ILE A 40 1.17 1.22 -11.52
C ILE A 40 0.70 0.48 -12.78
N ALA A 41 -0.32 0.99 -13.46
CA ALA A 41 -0.83 0.37 -14.68
C ALA A 41 0.27 0.28 -15.76
N GLU A 42 1.17 1.26 -15.83
CA GLU A 42 2.28 1.22 -16.78
C GLU A 42 3.25 0.07 -16.52
N PHE A 43 3.76 -0.08 -15.30
CA PHE A 43 4.75 -1.13 -15.04
C PHE A 43 4.14 -2.53 -14.82
N VAL A 44 2.84 -2.61 -14.50
CA VAL A 44 2.10 -3.89 -14.42
C VAL A 44 1.61 -4.36 -15.79
N GLY A 45 1.13 -3.44 -16.63
CA GLY A 45 0.47 -3.77 -17.89
C GLY A 45 1.39 -3.88 -19.11
N ASN A 46 2.66 -3.44 -19.00
CA ASN A 46 3.62 -3.49 -20.09
C ASN A 46 4.82 -4.41 -19.75
N PRO A 47 5.53 -4.95 -20.76
CA PRO A 47 6.73 -5.76 -20.54
C PRO A 47 7.77 -5.03 -19.67
N PRO A 48 8.49 -5.71 -18.75
CA PRO A 48 9.43 -5.06 -17.83
C PRO A 48 10.52 -4.21 -18.52
N THR A 49 10.92 -4.60 -19.74
CA THR A 49 11.96 -3.90 -20.53
C THR A 49 11.42 -2.74 -21.38
N SER A 50 10.09 -2.56 -21.44
CA SER A 50 9.46 -1.50 -22.24
C SER A 50 9.84 -0.10 -21.73
N SER A 51 9.79 0.90 -22.62
CA SER A 51 9.98 2.30 -22.21
C SER A 51 8.92 2.72 -21.19
N ARG A 52 7.67 2.32 -21.38
CA ARG A 52 6.54 2.65 -20.49
C ARG A 52 6.77 2.17 -19.05
N SER A 53 7.16 0.90 -18.87
CA SER A 53 7.45 0.37 -17.53
C SER A 53 8.63 1.09 -16.86
N ARG A 54 9.72 1.32 -17.61
CA ARG A 54 10.92 1.99 -17.07
C ARG A 54 10.68 3.46 -16.73
N GLU A 55 9.96 4.18 -17.58
CA GLU A 55 9.60 5.59 -17.35
C GLU A 55 8.67 5.75 -16.15
N ALA A 56 7.71 4.84 -15.97
CA ALA A 56 6.82 4.85 -14.81
C ALA A 56 7.57 4.60 -13.49
N ILE A 57 8.47 3.60 -13.47
CA ILE A 57 9.31 3.33 -12.29
C ILE A 57 10.26 4.49 -12.03
N ALA A 58 10.90 5.05 -13.06
CA ALA A 58 11.77 6.22 -12.92
C ALA A 58 11.01 7.43 -12.35
N ARG A 59 9.77 7.64 -12.79
CA ARG A 59 8.90 8.70 -12.24
C ARG A 59 8.54 8.44 -10.78
N MET A 60 8.24 7.19 -10.42
CA MET A 60 7.98 6.77 -9.04
C MET A 60 9.20 7.03 -8.15
N ASN A 61 10.40 6.66 -8.60
CA ASN A 61 11.66 6.88 -7.90
C ASN A 61 11.94 8.38 -7.73
N TYR A 62 11.74 9.19 -8.77
CA TYR A 62 11.91 10.63 -8.69
C TYR A 62 11.03 11.25 -7.60
N ILE A 63 9.74 10.91 -7.57
CA ILE A 63 8.78 11.43 -6.58
C ILE A 63 9.19 11.02 -5.15
N HIS A 64 9.50 9.73 -4.93
CA HIS A 64 9.87 9.25 -3.59
C HIS A 64 11.25 9.75 -3.13
N SER A 65 12.20 9.98 -4.06
CA SER A 65 13.57 10.36 -3.72
C SER A 65 13.66 11.65 -2.89
N VAL A 66 12.79 12.62 -3.15
CA VAL A 66 12.77 13.90 -2.41
C VAL A 66 12.41 13.66 -0.95
N TYR A 67 11.42 12.81 -0.70
CA TYR A 67 10.96 12.52 0.65
C TYR A 67 11.91 11.60 1.40
N LEU A 68 12.46 10.58 0.74
CA LEU A 68 13.49 9.69 1.28
C LEU A 68 14.73 10.47 1.71
N LYS A 69 15.28 11.32 0.83
CA LYS A 69 16.45 12.17 1.14
C LYS A 69 16.21 13.13 2.30
N SER A 70 14.96 13.56 2.48
CA SER A 70 14.57 14.43 3.61
C SER A 70 14.21 13.68 4.90
N GLY A 71 14.29 12.34 4.92
CA GLY A 71 13.92 11.51 6.07
C GLY A 71 12.41 11.51 6.38
N LYS A 72 11.57 11.93 5.44
CA LYS A 72 10.11 12.00 5.61
C LYS A 72 9.40 10.71 5.24
N ILE A 73 10.00 9.92 4.35
CA ILE A 73 9.62 8.53 4.10
C ILE A 73 10.75 7.68 4.67
N LEU A 74 10.40 6.68 5.47
CA LEU A 74 11.35 5.73 6.04
C LEU A 74 11.53 4.54 5.09
N ASP A 75 12.70 3.89 5.15
CA ASP A 75 12.96 2.68 4.36
C ASP A 75 11.94 1.57 4.69
N ASP A 76 11.61 1.42 5.97
CA ASP A 76 10.61 0.44 6.43
C ASP A 76 9.19 0.80 5.92
N ASP A 77 8.85 2.09 5.81
CA ASP A 77 7.56 2.52 5.23
C ASP A 77 7.44 2.16 3.74
N MET A 78 8.56 2.23 2.99
CA MET A 78 8.63 1.81 1.59
C MET A 78 8.45 0.29 1.46
N LEU A 79 9.16 -0.49 2.28
CA LEU A 79 9.04 -1.95 2.28
C LEU A 79 7.63 -2.40 2.68
N TYR A 80 7.03 -1.74 3.68
CA TYR A 80 5.65 -2.02 4.09
C TYR A 80 4.67 -1.68 2.97
N THR A 81 4.82 -0.54 2.31
CA THR A 81 3.96 -0.18 1.19
C THR A 81 4.08 -1.18 0.03
N LEU A 82 5.29 -1.63 -0.30
CA LEU A 82 5.53 -2.69 -1.30
C LEU A 82 4.85 -4.01 -0.90
N SER A 83 4.91 -4.39 0.37
CA SER A 83 4.27 -5.61 0.87
C SER A 83 2.76 -5.62 0.59
N LEU A 84 2.08 -4.47 0.74
CA LEU A 84 0.65 -4.38 0.49
C LEU A 84 0.30 -4.57 -0.99
N PHE A 85 1.16 -4.11 -1.90
CA PHE A 85 0.99 -4.37 -3.34
C PHE A 85 1.13 -5.85 -3.69
N ALA A 86 2.10 -6.54 -3.08
CA ALA A 86 2.32 -7.95 -3.31
C ALA A 86 1.23 -8.83 -2.68
N LEU A 87 0.86 -8.55 -1.43
CA LEU A 87 0.08 -9.46 -0.59
C LEU A 87 -1.43 -9.23 -0.70
N GLU A 88 -1.89 -7.99 -0.80
CA GLU A 88 -3.32 -7.71 -0.66
C GLU A 88 -4.18 -8.18 -1.84
N PRO A 89 -3.73 -8.10 -3.11
CA PRO A 89 -4.43 -8.74 -4.22
C PRO A 89 -4.50 -10.27 -4.06
N PHE A 90 -3.38 -10.89 -3.69
CA PHE A 90 -3.29 -12.32 -3.43
C PHE A 90 -4.25 -12.76 -2.32
N ARG A 91 -4.21 -12.10 -1.15
CA ARG A 91 -5.11 -12.37 -0.01
C ARG A 91 -6.58 -12.19 -0.37
N TRP A 92 -6.90 -11.31 -1.31
CA TRP A 92 -8.27 -11.13 -1.79
C TRP A 92 -8.71 -12.31 -2.67
N ILE A 93 -7.87 -12.69 -3.64
CA ILE A 93 -8.14 -13.80 -4.56
C ILE A 93 -8.38 -15.09 -3.76
N ASP A 94 -7.47 -15.43 -2.85
CA ASP A 94 -7.54 -16.68 -2.09
C ASP A 94 -8.76 -16.78 -1.16
N ARG A 95 -9.35 -15.64 -0.77
CA ARG A 95 -10.48 -15.60 0.16
C ARG A 95 -11.83 -15.44 -0.51
N TYR A 96 -11.90 -14.67 -1.60
CA TYR A 96 -13.16 -14.20 -2.14
C TYR A 96 -13.40 -14.54 -3.61
N GLU A 97 -12.37 -14.95 -4.36
CA GLU A 97 -12.54 -15.36 -5.75
C GLU A 97 -12.88 -16.85 -5.84
N TRP A 98 -13.35 -17.26 -7.03
CA TRP A 98 -13.82 -18.62 -7.30
C TRP A 98 -12.72 -19.70 -7.22
N ARG A 99 -11.44 -19.31 -7.18
CA ARG A 99 -10.30 -20.21 -6.97
C ARG A 99 -9.16 -19.49 -6.25
N GLN A 100 -8.29 -20.30 -5.66
CA GLN A 100 -7.01 -19.85 -5.10
C GLN A 100 -5.94 -19.73 -6.19
N LEU A 101 -4.87 -18.97 -5.88
CA LEU A 101 -3.67 -18.95 -6.70
C LEU A 101 -2.85 -20.24 -6.48
N SER A 102 -2.36 -20.79 -7.59
CA SER A 102 -1.36 -21.86 -7.55
C SER A 102 0.00 -21.35 -7.05
N GLU A 103 0.85 -22.27 -6.60
CA GLU A 103 2.22 -21.94 -6.18
C GLU A 103 3.03 -21.27 -7.31
N LEU A 104 2.80 -21.66 -8.56
CA LEU A 104 3.43 -21.02 -9.72
C LEU A 104 3.00 -19.55 -9.84
N GLU A 105 1.71 -19.26 -9.69
CA GLU A 105 1.18 -17.90 -9.77
C GLU A 105 1.68 -17.04 -8.61
N LYS A 106 1.74 -17.58 -7.39
CA LYS A 106 2.31 -16.88 -6.23
C LYS A 106 3.81 -16.60 -6.42
N CYS A 107 4.55 -17.57 -6.94
CA CYS A 107 5.97 -17.40 -7.27
C CYS A 107 6.16 -16.28 -8.29
N ALA A 108 5.38 -16.28 -9.37
CA ALA A 108 5.43 -15.23 -10.39
C ALA A 108 5.10 -13.83 -9.83
N LEU A 109 4.08 -13.73 -8.98
CA LEU A 109 3.74 -12.48 -8.29
C LEU A 109 4.86 -12.00 -7.36
N GLY A 110 5.44 -12.91 -6.56
CA GLY A 110 6.58 -12.62 -5.70
C GLY A 110 7.78 -12.14 -6.49
N THR A 111 8.14 -12.84 -7.58
CA THR A 111 9.22 -12.43 -8.49
C THR A 111 8.95 -11.06 -9.11
N PHE A 112 7.71 -10.81 -9.57
CA PHE A 112 7.33 -9.53 -10.16
C PHE A 112 7.47 -8.38 -9.16
N TRP A 113 6.84 -8.47 -7.98
CA TRP A 113 6.88 -7.38 -7.01
C TRP A 113 8.27 -7.19 -6.38
N LYS A 114 9.03 -8.27 -6.19
CA LYS A 114 10.44 -8.17 -5.81
C LYS A 114 11.24 -7.40 -6.85
N SER A 115 11.03 -7.66 -8.15
CA SER A 115 11.71 -6.93 -9.23
C SER A 115 11.34 -5.44 -9.27
N ILE A 116 10.08 -5.09 -8.95
CA ILE A 116 9.67 -3.69 -8.79
C ILE A 116 10.37 -3.06 -7.59
N GLY A 117 10.43 -3.74 -6.45
CA GLY A 117 11.14 -3.24 -5.28
C GLY A 117 12.65 -3.07 -5.52
N ASP A 118 13.28 -3.98 -6.26
CA ASP A 118 14.68 -3.84 -6.71
C ASP A 118 14.86 -2.57 -7.57
N ALA A 119 13.98 -2.38 -8.57
CA ALA A 119 14.03 -1.24 -9.48
C ALA A 119 13.70 0.10 -8.78
N MET A 120 13.03 0.03 -7.64
CA MET A 120 12.76 1.15 -6.75
C MET A 120 13.83 1.35 -5.65
N GLU A 121 14.88 0.52 -5.64
CA GLU A 121 15.96 0.54 -4.65
C GLU A 121 15.46 0.37 -3.20
N ILE A 122 14.37 -0.38 -3.01
CA ILE A 122 13.81 -0.66 -1.68
C ILE A 122 14.73 -1.63 -0.95
N LYS A 123 15.09 -1.27 0.29
CA LYS A 123 15.96 -2.10 1.13
C LYS A 123 15.19 -3.28 1.70
N TYR A 124 15.83 -4.44 1.66
CA TYR A 124 15.29 -5.68 2.24
C TYR A 124 16.00 -6.09 3.52
N ASP A 125 16.81 -5.23 4.16
CA ASP A 125 17.67 -5.58 5.32
C ASP A 125 16.93 -6.25 6.49
N LYS A 126 15.62 -6.04 6.59
CA LYS A 126 14.74 -6.65 7.59
C LYS A 126 14.29 -8.07 7.25
N LEU A 127 14.47 -8.51 6.02
CA LEU A 127 14.11 -9.84 5.55
C LEU A 127 15.27 -10.81 5.77
N PRO A 128 15.03 -12.01 6.36
CA PRO A 128 16.07 -12.98 6.70
C PRO A 128 17.05 -13.30 5.56
N SER A 129 16.56 -13.43 4.33
CA SER A 129 17.37 -13.85 3.18
C SER A 129 17.98 -12.69 2.40
N SER A 130 17.77 -11.44 2.82
CA SER A 130 18.28 -10.25 2.09
C SER A 130 19.76 -10.31 1.74
N LYS A 131 20.59 -10.76 2.69
CA LYS A 131 22.06 -10.86 2.49
C LYS A 131 22.48 -12.05 1.63
N ALA A 132 21.79 -13.18 1.74
CA ALA A 132 22.11 -14.41 1.01
C ALA A 132 21.47 -14.45 -0.39
N GLY A 133 20.46 -13.63 -0.62
CA GLY A 133 19.55 -13.72 -1.76
C GLY A 133 18.36 -14.62 -1.47
N PHE A 134 17.25 -14.33 -2.14
CA PHE A 134 16.03 -15.14 -2.10
C PHE A 134 16.15 -16.25 -3.16
N ARG A 135 15.74 -17.47 -2.81
CA ARG A 135 15.73 -18.63 -3.73
C ARG A 135 14.80 -18.40 -4.92
N ASP A 136 13.60 -17.90 -4.64
CA ASP A 136 12.53 -17.71 -5.60
C ASP A 136 11.54 -16.64 -5.11
N GLY A 137 10.50 -16.38 -5.90
CA GLY A 137 9.45 -15.42 -5.53
C GLY A 137 8.60 -15.86 -4.35
N LEU A 138 8.48 -17.17 -4.07
CA LEU A 138 7.72 -17.68 -2.93
C LEU A 138 8.41 -17.33 -1.62
N GLN A 139 9.72 -17.61 -1.52
CA GLN A 139 10.49 -17.28 -0.31
C GLN A 139 10.44 -15.78 -0.01
N TRP A 140 10.59 -14.93 -1.03
CA TRP A 140 10.47 -13.48 -0.84
C TRP A 140 9.07 -13.08 -0.36
N LEU A 141 8.03 -13.66 -0.94
CA LEU A 141 6.63 -13.38 -0.57
C LEU A 141 6.32 -13.81 0.87
N ASP A 142 6.82 -14.97 1.31
CA ASP A 142 6.65 -15.47 2.68
C ASP A 142 7.39 -14.60 3.71
N GLU A 143 8.63 -14.21 3.39
CA GLU A 143 9.43 -13.36 4.28
C GLU A 143 8.84 -11.96 4.41
N ILE A 144 8.44 -11.32 3.31
CA ILE A 144 7.82 -10.00 3.36
C ILE A 144 6.42 -10.05 4.01
N GLN A 145 5.68 -11.15 3.85
CA GLN A 145 4.43 -11.36 4.58
C GLN A 145 4.67 -11.36 6.09
N THR A 146 5.57 -12.23 6.55
CA THR A 146 5.89 -12.38 7.99
C THR A 146 6.36 -11.05 8.57
N TRP A 147 7.26 -10.36 7.87
CA TRP A 147 7.76 -9.06 8.29
C TRP A 147 6.66 -7.99 8.31
N SER A 148 5.80 -7.93 7.28
CA SER A 148 4.72 -6.93 7.22
C SER A 148 3.72 -7.10 8.36
N GLU A 149 3.41 -8.33 8.76
CA GLU A 149 2.49 -8.62 9.85
C GLU A 149 3.06 -8.16 11.20
N GLU A 150 4.37 -8.26 11.39
CA GLU A 150 5.05 -7.74 12.58
C GLU A 150 5.16 -6.21 12.57
N TYR A 151 5.53 -5.64 11.43
CA TYR A 151 5.55 -4.18 11.24
C TYR A 151 4.17 -3.56 11.53
N GLU A 152 3.08 -4.19 11.07
CA GLU A 152 1.73 -3.73 11.39
C GLU A 152 1.44 -3.81 12.90
N LYS A 153 1.86 -4.86 13.62
CA LYS A 153 1.64 -4.96 15.08
C LYS A 153 2.35 -3.84 15.84
N GLU A 154 3.57 -3.50 15.41
CA GLU A 154 4.39 -2.49 16.08
C GLU A 154 3.94 -1.06 15.75
N HIS A 155 3.60 -0.79 14.48
CA HIS A 155 3.44 0.57 13.99
C HIS A 155 2.00 0.99 13.66
N MET A 156 1.06 0.05 13.51
CA MET A 156 -0.35 0.38 13.23
C MET A 156 -1.11 0.68 14.53
N VAL A 157 -0.79 1.83 15.12
CA VAL A 157 -1.26 2.26 16.44
C VAL A 157 -2.20 3.47 16.38
N PRO A 158 -3.07 3.69 17.38
CA PRO A 158 -3.94 4.87 17.44
C PRO A 158 -3.18 6.18 17.29
N HIS A 159 -3.57 7.01 16.32
CA HIS A 159 -2.93 8.32 16.11
C HIS A 159 -3.91 9.32 15.47
N ARG A 160 -3.79 10.60 15.84
CA ARG A 160 -4.69 11.65 15.35
C ARG A 160 -4.63 11.81 13.82
N ASP A 161 -3.43 11.70 13.24
CA ASP A 161 -3.22 11.87 11.80
C ASP A 161 -3.78 10.67 11.03
N ASN A 162 -3.82 9.47 11.64
CA ASN A 162 -4.51 8.30 11.09
C ASN A 162 -6.02 8.55 11.00
N HIS A 163 -6.61 9.04 12.09
CA HIS A 163 -8.03 9.37 12.14
C HIS A 163 -8.40 10.45 11.12
N GLN A 164 -7.61 11.53 11.05
CA GLN A 164 -7.83 12.59 10.06
C GLN A 164 -7.76 12.05 8.62
N THR A 165 -6.73 11.27 8.28
CA THR A 165 -6.58 10.68 6.94
C THR A 165 -7.75 9.73 6.62
N ALA A 166 -8.25 9.01 7.61
CA ALA A 166 -9.39 8.12 7.47
C ALA A 166 -10.69 8.88 7.19
N GLU A 167 -10.95 9.96 7.94
CA GLU A 167 -12.10 10.84 7.73
C GLU A 167 -12.10 11.46 6.33
N GLU A 168 -10.94 11.97 5.90
CA GLU A 168 -10.74 12.52 4.55
C GLU A 168 -11.01 11.45 3.48
N THR A 169 -10.52 10.22 3.68
CA THR A 169 -10.73 9.10 2.76
C THR A 169 -12.20 8.68 2.69
N ILE A 170 -12.87 8.55 3.84
CA ILE A 170 -14.30 8.21 3.92
C ILE A 170 -15.14 9.27 3.23
N SER A 171 -14.79 10.55 3.38
CA SER A 171 -15.51 11.64 2.71
C SER A 171 -15.47 11.51 1.18
N ILE A 172 -14.33 11.07 0.63
CA ILE A 172 -14.14 10.83 -0.80
C ILE A 172 -14.94 9.61 -1.25
N LEU A 173 -14.87 8.50 -0.49
CA LEU A 173 -15.60 7.26 -0.82
C LEU A 173 -17.12 7.46 -0.82
N LEU A 174 -17.62 8.31 0.07
CA LEU A 174 -19.06 8.60 0.20
C LEU A 174 -19.50 9.82 -0.63
N TRP A 175 -18.63 10.36 -1.49
CA TRP A 175 -18.93 11.57 -2.25
C TRP A 175 -20.16 11.39 -3.16
N THR A 176 -20.22 10.27 -3.88
CA THR A 176 -21.33 9.92 -4.78
C THR A 176 -22.55 9.33 -4.05
N VAL A 177 -22.43 9.05 -2.75
CA VAL A 177 -23.50 8.48 -1.94
C VAL A 177 -24.47 9.58 -1.49
N PRO A 178 -25.79 9.44 -1.74
CA PRO A 178 -26.78 10.40 -1.30
C PRO A 178 -26.71 10.63 0.21
N ARG A 179 -26.92 11.88 0.65
CA ARG A 179 -26.70 12.31 2.05
C ARG A 179 -27.39 11.41 3.08
N VAL A 180 -28.60 10.94 2.79
CA VAL A 180 -29.40 10.07 3.66
C VAL A 180 -28.73 8.72 3.93
N PHE A 181 -27.96 8.19 2.99
CA PHE A 181 -27.27 6.90 3.12
C PHE A 181 -25.84 7.00 3.65
N ARG A 182 -25.31 8.20 3.87
CA ARG A 182 -23.91 8.38 4.29
C ARG A 182 -23.60 7.70 5.63
N ASN A 183 -24.50 7.77 6.59
CA ASN A 183 -24.30 7.13 7.90
C ASN A 183 -24.23 5.59 7.78
N LEU A 184 -25.06 5.00 6.92
CA LEU A 184 -24.97 3.56 6.62
C LEU A 184 -23.66 3.24 5.91
N GLY A 185 -23.28 4.05 4.93
CA GLY A 185 -22.00 3.92 4.22
C GLY A 185 -20.79 3.96 5.15
N ARG A 186 -20.78 4.85 6.15
CA ARG A 186 -19.71 4.89 7.18
C ARG A 186 -19.62 3.59 7.97
N LYS A 187 -20.75 3.07 8.45
CA LYS A 187 -20.78 1.79 9.19
C LYS A 187 -20.28 0.62 8.33
N MET A 188 -20.65 0.58 7.06
CA MET A 188 -20.15 -0.44 6.12
C MET A 188 -18.64 -0.32 5.91
N ILE A 189 -18.11 0.90 5.78
CA ILE A 189 -16.66 1.12 5.68
C ILE A 189 -15.94 0.64 6.94
N TYR A 190 -16.45 0.98 8.14
CA TYR A 190 -15.86 0.52 9.39
C TYR A 190 -15.84 -1.01 9.48
N PHE A 191 -16.94 -1.68 9.10
CA PHE A 191 -17.02 -3.14 9.10
C PHE A 191 -15.99 -3.79 8.16
N LEU A 192 -15.72 -3.18 7.00
CA LEU A 192 -14.72 -3.67 6.04
C LEU A 192 -13.26 -3.42 6.46
N MET A 193 -13.01 -2.58 7.48
CA MET A 193 -11.67 -2.39 8.05
C MET A 193 -11.32 -3.56 8.97
N ASP A 194 -10.10 -4.07 8.83
CA ASP A 194 -9.51 -5.00 9.79
C ASP A 194 -9.45 -4.35 11.19
N ASP A 195 -9.59 -5.14 12.26
CA ASP A 195 -9.74 -4.61 13.62
C ASP A 195 -8.56 -3.71 14.05
N ARG A 196 -7.32 -4.08 13.71
CA ARG A 196 -6.13 -3.27 13.99
C ARG A 196 -6.20 -1.90 13.30
N LEU A 197 -6.61 -1.88 12.04
CA LEU A 197 -6.74 -0.65 11.26
C LEU A 197 -7.83 0.25 11.86
N ARG A 198 -8.97 -0.35 12.24
CA ARG A 198 -10.09 0.37 12.85
C ARG A 198 -9.69 1.00 14.20
N THR A 199 -8.92 0.28 15.01
CA THR A 199 -8.33 0.80 16.27
C THR A 199 -7.32 1.91 15.99
N ALA A 200 -6.41 1.72 15.04
CA ALA A 200 -5.40 2.72 14.68
C ALA A 200 -5.99 4.04 14.15
N MET A 201 -7.16 3.96 13.52
CA MET A 201 -7.97 5.10 13.05
C MET A 201 -8.95 5.63 14.10
N THR A 202 -8.93 5.12 15.34
CA THR A 202 -9.77 5.57 16.46
C THR A 202 -11.28 5.54 16.18
N TYR A 203 -11.76 4.48 15.52
CA TYR A 203 -13.19 4.21 15.28
C TYR A 203 -13.78 3.13 16.19
N LEU A 204 -13.00 2.65 17.17
CA LEU A 204 -13.38 1.68 18.20
C LEU A 204 -13.17 2.29 19.59
#